data_AF-A0A521MRK8-F1
#
_entry.id   AF-A0A521MRK8-F1
#
_cell.length_a   1.000
_cell.length_b   1.000
_cell.length_c   1.000
_cell.angle_alpha   90.00
_cell.angle_beta   90.00
_cell.angle_gamma   90.00
#
_symmetry.space_group_name_H-M   'P 1'
#
loop_
_entity.id
_entity.type
_entity.pdbx_description
1 polymer ?
#
loop_
_entity_poly.entity_id
_entity_poly.type
_entity_poly.pdbx_seq_one_letter_code
_entity_poly.pdbx_strand_id
1 'polypeptide(L)'
;MLDTSAVILLGRLADSSVLPDVLMVSAITLAELGVGALVATDDATRAARQAHLQQAEADFDPLPFDAAAARAFGQVAAGLRRSGRKPTARAYDALIASVALANDLPVVTANPHDFEGIAGLRVIPVEAA
;
A
#
# COMPACT_ATOMS: atom_id res chain seq x y z
N MET A 1 -2.20 -7.58 1.26
CA MET A 1 -1.72 -6.25 1.67
C MET A 1 -2.31 -5.24 0.71
N LEU A 2 -3.32 -4.48 1.13
CA LEU A 2 -3.80 -3.34 0.37
C LEU A 2 -2.75 -2.24 0.48
N ASP A 3 -2.27 -1.72 -0.65
CA ASP A 3 -1.51 -0.47 -0.65
C ASP A 3 -2.44 0.73 -0.47
N THR A 4 -1.86 1.93 -0.38
CA THR A 4 -2.64 3.16 -0.13
C THR A 4 -3.64 3.46 -1.24
N SER A 5 -3.32 3.13 -2.50
CA SER A 5 -4.23 3.31 -3.62
C SER A 5 -5.43 2.36 -3.54
N ALA A 6 -5.20 1.09 -3.19
CA ALA A 6 -6.25 0.09 -3.05
C ALA A 6 -7.16 0.38 -1.85
N VAL A 7 -6.63 0.88 -0.72
CA VAL A 7 -7.46 1.29 0.43
C VAL A 7 -8.40 2.44 0.05
N ILE A 8 -7.91 3.43 -0.72
CA ILE A 8 -8.74 4.55 -1.19
C ILE A 8 -9.86 4.06 -2.12
N LEU A 9 -9.59 3.06 -2.95
CA LEU A 9 -10.53 2.53 -3.93
C LEU A 9 -11.43 1.41 -3.43
N LEU A 10 -11.20 0.85 -2.23
CA LEU A 10 -11.81 -0.41 -1.78
C LEU A 10 -13.35 -0.46 -1.95
N GLY A 11 -14.05 0.63 -1.63
CA GLY A 11 -15.51 0.74 -1.79
C GLY A 11 -16.00 1.07 -3.20
N ARG A 12 -15.11 1.13 -4.18
CA ARG A 12 -15.35 1.58 -5.57
C ARG A 12 -14.62 0.70 -6.59
N LEU A 13 -14.24 -0.52 -6.22
CA LEU A 13 -13.56 -1.43 -7.13
C LEU A 13 -14.51 -1.92 -8.22
N ALA A 14 -14.01 -2.00 -9.45
CA ALA A 14 -14.75 -2.54 -10.60
C ALA A 14 -15.09 -4.03 -10.41
N ASP A 15 -14.15 -4.79 -9.83
CA ASP A 15 -14.30 -6.20 -9.52
C ASP A 15 -13.71 -6.49 -8.14
N SER A 16 -14.56 -6.81 -7.16
CA SER A 16 -14.11 -7.19 -5.82
C SER A 16 -13.78 -8.68 -5.70
N SER A 17 -14.10 -9.50 -6.72
CA SER A 17 -13.85 -10.95 -6.69
C SER A 17 -12.36 -11.31 -6.82
N VAL A 18 -11.52 -10.37 -7.26
CA VAL A 18 -10.06 -10.53 -7.31
C VAL A 18 -9.39 -10.34 -5.95
N LEU A 19 -10.12 -9.84 -4.95
CA LEU A 19 -9.57 -9.58 -3.62
C LEU A 19 -9.34 -10.92 -2.86
N PRO A 20 -8.22 -11.04 -2.14
CA PRO A 20 -8.02 -12.17 -1.23
C PRO A 20 -9.07 -12.20 -0.11
N ASP A 21 -9.34 -13.39 0.42
CA ASP A 21 -10.26 -13.59 1.57
C ASP A 21 -9.83 -12.80 2.82
N VAL A 22 -8.52 -12.59 2.98
CA VAL A 22 -7.94 -11.83 4.09
C VAL A 22 -7.26 -10.58 3.55
N LEU A 23 -7.78 -9.42 3.96
CA LEU A 23 -7.25 -8.11 3.65
C LEU A 23 -6.49 -7.57 4.86
N MET A 24 -5.29 -7.06 4.62
CA MET A 24 -4.44 -6.42 5.62
C MET A 24 -3.92 -5.11 5.05
N VAL A 25 -3.72 -4.11 5.91
CA VAL A 25 -2.99 -2.88 5.60
C VAL A 25 -1.69 -2.83 6.39
N SER A 26 -0.75 -1.99 5.96
CA SER A 26 0.46 -1.72 6.73
C SER A 26 0.31 -0.43 7.54
N ALA A 27 1.07 -0.27 8.62
CA ALA A 27 1.16 1.01 9.33
C ALA A 27 1.66 2.15 8.43
N ILE A 28 2.41 1.83 7.36
CA ILE A 28 2.87 2.81 6.37
C ILE A 28 1.68 3.37 5.57
N THR A 29 0.71 2.53 5.22
CA THR A 29 -0.52 2.94 4.54
C THR A 29 -1.32 3.93 5.37
N LEU A 30 -1.46 3.69 6.68
CA LEU A 30 -2.11 4.64 7.58
C LEU A 30 -1.33 5.97 7.68
N ALA A 31 0.00 5.90 7.72
CA ALA A 31 0.83 7.10 7.71
C ALA A 31 0.63 7.94 6.43
N GLU A 32 0.54 7.31 5.26
CA GLU A 32 0.27 8.01 4.01
C GLU A 32 -1.12 8.67 3.98
N LEU A 33 -2.16 7.97 4.46
CA LEU A 33 -3.51 8.53 4.58
C LEU A 33 -3.52 9.74 5.53
N GLY A 34 -2.83 9.65 6.67
CA GLY A 34 -2.70 10.75 7.64
C GLY A 34 -1.98 11.97 7.07
N VAL A 35 -0.86 11.77 6.38
CA VAL A 35 -0.18 12.86 5.66
C VAL A 35 -1.13 13.50 4.65
N GLY A 36 -1.83 12.69 3.85
CA GLY A 36 -2.80 13.15 2.85
C GLY A 36 -3.89 14.04 3.45
N ALA A 37 -4.42 13.70 4.63
CA ALA A 37 -5.39 14.52 5.34
C ALA A 37 -4.80 15.85 5.84
N LEU A 38 -3.62 15.81 6.45
CA LEU A 38 -2.99 17.00 7.04
C LEU A 38 -2.56 18.03 5.99
N VAL A 39 -2.07 17.60 4.83
CA VAL A 39 -1.57 18.49 3.77
C VAL A 39 -2.64 18.98 2.79
N ALA A 40 -3.90 18.54 2.94
CA ALA A 40 -5.00 19.04 2.11
C ALA A 40 -5.14 20.57 2.25
N THR A 41 -5.42 21.26 1.14
CA THR A 41 -5.45 22.73 1.08
C THR A 41 -6.84 23.33 1.27
N ASP A 42 -7.90 22.50 1.19
CA ASP A 42 -9.29 22.90 1.38
C ASP A 42 -9.99 21.96 2.37
N ASP A 43 -11.02 22.49 3.04
CA ASP A 43 -11.69 21.79 4.14
C ASP A 43 -12.49 20.57 3.69
N ALA A 44 -13.04 20.59 2.47
CA ALA A 44 -13.80 19.46 1.94
C ALA A 44 -12.88 18.26 1.67
N THR A 45 -11.74 18.48 1.01
CA THR A 45 -10.73 17.45 0.77
C THR A 45 -10.14 16.95 2.08
N ARG A 46 -9.86 17.84 3.04
CA ARG A 46 -9.36 17.47 4.38
C ARG A 46 -10.33 16.55 5.11
N ALA A 47 -11.62 16.93 5.16
CA ALA A 47 -12.65 16.13 5.81
C ALA A 47 -12.83 14.76 5.16
N ALA A 48 -12.84 14.70 3.82
CA ALA A 48 -12.95 13.44 3.09
C ALA A 48 -11.76 12.50 3.38
N ARG A 49 -10.53 13.02 3.34
CA ARG A 49 -9.33 12.22 3.62
C ARG A 49 -9.23 11.78 5.08
N GLN A 50 -9.64 12.64 6.01
CA GLN A 50 -9.72 12.28 7.43
C GLN A 50 -10.72 11.15 7.66
N ALA A 51 -11.88 11.18 6.99
CA ALA A 51 -12.87 10.10 7.07
C ALA A 51 -12.32 8.78 6.51
N HIS A 52 -11.57 8.82 5.40
CA HIS A 52 -10.89 7.64 4.86
C HIS A 52 -9.85 7.05 5.83
N LEU A 53 -9.05 7.88 6.50
CA LEU A 53 -8.12 7.41 7.53
C LEU A 53 -8.87 6.73 8.69
N GLN A 54 -9.89 7.39 9.24
CA GLN A 54 -10.68 6.86 10.37
C GLN A 54 -11.36 5.55 10.02
N GLN A 55 -11.86 5.41 8.79
CA GLN A 55 -12.44 4.16 8.32
C GLN A 55 -11.38 3.06 8.26
N ALA A 56 -10.20 3.35 7.70
CA ALA A 56 -9.11 2.37 7.66
C ALA A 56 -8.62 1.95 9.06
N GLU A 57 -8.58 2.88 10.02
CA GLU A 57 -8.24 2.59 11.42
C GLU A 57 -9.32 1.75 12.14
N ALA A 58 -10.59 1.90 11.74
CA ALA A 58 -11.69 1.12 12.30
C ALA A 58 -11.76 -0.29 11.70
N ASP A 59 -11.44 -0.45 10.42
CA ASP A 59 -11.60 -1.70 9.67
C ASP A 59 -10.40 -2.64 9.78
N PHE A 60 -9.20 -2.12 10.06
CA PHE A 60 -7.96 -2.89 10.00
C PHE A 60 -7.10 -2.77 11.25
N ASP A 61 -6.47 -3.88 11.64
CA ASP A 61 -5.31 -3.90 12.53
C ASP A 61 -4.02 -3.87 11.69
N PRO A 62 -3.31 -2.73 11.60
CA PRO A 62 -2.22 -2.53 10.65
C PRO A 62 -0.97 -3.33 11.02
N LEU A 63 -0.40 -4.04 10.03
CA LEU A 63 0.87 -4.72 10.22
C LEU A 63 2.04 -3.71 10.34
N PRO A 64 2.91 -3.85 11.36
CA PRO A 64 4.04 -2.95 11.54
C PRO A 64 5.13 -3.20 10.50
N PHE A 65 5.95 -2.19 10.24
CA PHE A 65 7.26 -2.38 9.62
C PHE A 65 8.26 -2.84 10.69
N ASP A 66 8.37 -4.15 10.87
CA ASP A 66 9.20 -4.78 11.89
C ASP A 66 10.57 -5.26 11.36
N ALA A 67 11.30 -6.03 12.16
CA ALA A 67 12.62 -6.55 11.77
C ALA A 67 12.58 -7.51 10.57
N ALA A 68 11.49 -8.25 10.36
CA ALA A 68 11.32 -9.12 9.22
C ALA A 68 11.08 -8.30 7.94
N ALA A 69 10.21 -7.29 8.02
CA ALA A 69 9.99 -6.33 6.95
C ALA A 69 11.29 -5.56 6.60
N ALA A 70 12.05 -5.14 7.61
CA ALA A 70 13.34 -4.47 7.39
C ALA A 70 14.36 -5.35 6.64
N ARG A 71 14.38 -6.67 6.91
CA ARG A 71 15.21 -7.61 6.17
C ARG A 71 14.73 -7.79 4.73
N ALA A 72 13.42 -7.88 4.52
CA ALA A 72 12.82 -7.96 3.19
C ALA A 72 13.09 -6.69 2.35
N PHE A 73 13.15 -5.52 2.99
CA PHE A 73 13.39 -4.23 2.31
C PHE A 73 14.68 -4.20 1.49
N GLY A 74 15.74 -4.85 1.94
CA GLY A 74 16.98 -4.95 1.16
C GLY A 74 16.76 -5.62 -0.20
N GLN A 75 15.95 -6.67 -0.24
CA GLN A 75 15.62 -7.40 -1.48
C GLN A 75 14.69 -6.57 -2.37
N VAL A 76 13.67 -5.94 -1.77
CA VAL A 76 12.73 -5.04 -2.46
C VAL A 76 13.46 -3.87 -3.12
N ALA A 77 14.25 -3.13 -2.35
CA ALA A 77 14.99 -1.97 -2.83
C ALA A 77 16.00 -2.35 -3.94
N ALA A 78 16.65 -3.51 -3.82
CA ALA A 78 17.54 -4.03 -4.85
C ALA A 78 16.78 -4.41 -6.14
N GLY A 79 15.60 -5.03 -6.02
CA GLY A 79 14.72 -5.34 -7.16
C GLY A 79 14.28 -4.10 -7.92
N LEU A 80 13.74 -3.12 -7.21
CA LEU A 80 13.29 -1.85 -7.79
C LEU A 80 14.43 -1.08 -8.47
N ARG A 81 15.62 -1.03 -7.85
CA ARG A 81 16.81 -0.42 -8.49
C ARG A 81 17.22 -1.11 -9.77
N ARG A 82 17.24 -2.45 -9.81
CA ARG A 82 17.60 -3.20 -11.04
C ARG A 82 16.62 -2.97 -12.17
N SER A 83 15.34 -2.80 -11.86
CA SER A 83 14.35 -2.42 -12.86
C SER A 83 14.54 -0.99 -13.40
N GLY A 84 15.43 -0.16 -12.83
CA GLY A 84 15.67 1.20 -13.32
C GLY A 84 14.65 2.22 -12.82
N ARG A 85 14.05 1.98 -11.65
CA ARG A 85 13.08 2.88 -11.01
C ARG A 85 13.81 3.83 -10.06
N LYS A 86 13.40 5.12 -10.06
CA LYS A 86 14.03 6.16 -9.23
C LYS A 86 13.69 5.95 -7.74
N PRO A 87 14.68 5.92 -6.82
CA PRO A 87 14.46 5.56 -5.41
C PRO A 87 13.55 6.52 -4.61
N THR A 88 13.49 7.80 -4.98
CA THR A 88 12.85 8.83 -4.15
C THR A 88 11.33 8.90 -4.33
N ALA A 89 10.78 8.45 -5.45
CA ALA A 89 9.36 8.60 -5.76
C ALA A 89 8.47 7.55 -5.10
N ARG A 90 9.04 6.48 -4.51
CA ARG A 90 8.31 5.26 -4.11
C ARG A 90 8.87 4.61 -2.85
N ALA A 91 9.35 5.44 -1.92
CA ALA A 91 9.93 4.94 -0.66
C ALA A 91 8.86 4.22 0.18
N TYR A 92 7.62 4.73 0.21
CA TYR A 92 6.52 4.10 0.93
C TYR A 92 6.07 2.79 0.28
N ASP A 93 5.94 2.73 -1.05
CA ASP A 93 5.61 1.48 -1.76
C ASP A 93 6.62 0.38 -1.46
N ALA A 94 7.91 0.71 -1.41
CA ALA A 94 8.96 -0.23 -1.05
C ALA A 94 8.80 -0.73 0.40
N LEU A 95 8.41 0.13 1.34
CA LEU A 95 8.13 -0.28 2.72
C LEU A 95 6.88 -1.16 2.80
N ILE A 96 5.79 -0.81 2.11
CA ILE A 96 4.56 -1.61 2.03
C ILE A 96 4.84 -2.99 1.45
N ALA A 97 5.55 -3.04 0.31
CA ALA A 97 5.98 -4.29 -0.33
C ALA A 97 6.82 -5.16 0.60
N SER A 98 7.64 -4.54 1.45
CA SER A 98 8.48 -5.27 2.40
C SER A 98 7.66 -5.90 3.52
N VAL A 99 6.64 -5.21 4.03
CA VAL A 99 5.69 -5.78 4.99
C VAL A 99 4.91 -6.92 4.34
N ALA A 100 4.44 -6.73 3.10
CA ALA A 100 3.73 -7.77 2.35
C ALA A 100 4.60 -9.02 2.16
N LEU A 101 5.85 -8.86 1.69
CA LEU A 101 6.78 -9.95 1.45
C LEU A 101 7.16 -10.70 2.73
N ALA A 102 7.38 -9.97 3.83
CA ALA A 102 7.70 -10.57 5.13
C ALA A 102 6.57 -11.43 5.71
N ASN A 103 5.32 -11.16 5.31
CA ASN A 103 4.14 -11.87 5.77
C ASN A 103 3.55 -12.83 4.72
N ASP A 104 4.27 -13.07 3.60
CA ASP A 104 3.79 -13.87 2.45
C ASP A 104 2.40 -13.44 1.95
N LEU A 105 2.17 -12.13 1.91
CA LEU A 105 0.94 -11.53 1.41
C LEU A 105 1.14 -10.95 0.00
N PRO A 106 0.14 -11.06 -0.89
CA PRO A 106 0.16 -10.29 -2.12
C PRO A 106 -0.01 -8.80 -1.82
N VAL A 107 0.54 -7.93 -2.68
CA VAL A 107 0.18 -6.51 -2.73
C VAL A 107 -1.01 -6.34 -3.67
N VAL A 108 -2.07 -5.73 -3.18
CA VAL A 108 -3.22 -5.30 -3.97
C VAL A 108 -3.06 -3.80 -4.23
N THR A 109 -3.10 -3.38 -5.50
CA THR A 109 -2.72 -2.01 -5.89
C THR A 109 -3.39 -1.57 -7.19
N ALA A 110 -3.67 -0.27 -7.31
CA ALA A 110 -4.03 0.35 -8.58
C ALA A 110 -2.82 0.74 -9.44
N ASN A 111 -1.60 0.57 -8.92
CA ASN A 111 -0.34 0.91 -9.58
C ASN A 111 0.59 -0.32 -9.67
N PRO A 112 0.17 -1.43 -10.33
CA PRO A 112 0.94 -2.68 -10.34
C PRO A 112 2.37 -2.53 -10.87
N HIS A 113 2.59 -1.58 -11.79
CA HIS A 113 3.90 -1.25 -12.35
C HIS A 113 4.91 -0.76 -11.30
N ASP A 114 4.44 -0.28 -10.14
CA ASP A 114 5.31 0.24 -9.08
C ASP A 114 6.01 -0.87 -8.30
N PHE A 115 5.53 -2.11 -8.44
CA PHE A 115 6.02 -3.30 -7.75
C PHE A 115 6.77 -4.28 -8.67
N GLU A 116 6.90 -3.96 -9.96
CA GLU A 116 7.62 -4.79 -10.92
C GLU A 116 9.09 -5.00 -10.55
N GLY A 117 9.59 -6.22 -10.76
CA GLY A 117 10.99 -6.56 -10.51
C GLY A 117 11.34 -6.88 -9.05
N ILE A 118 10.36 -6.85 -8.14
CA ILE A 118 10.51 -7.36 -6.77
C ILE A 118 10.35 -8.89 -6.80
N ALA A 119 11.45 -9.61 -6.59
CA ALA A 119 11.43 -11.07 -6.59
C ALA A 119 10.60 -11.62 -5.41
N GLY A 120 9.72 -12.59 -5.69
CA GLY A 120 8.89 -13.25 -4.69
C GLY A 120 7.63 -12.48 -4.27
N LEU A 121 7.46 -11.23 -4.72
CA LEU A 121 6.27 -10.45 -4.41
C LEU A 121 5.14 -10.79 -5.40
N ARG A 122 4.00 -11.24 -4.88
CA ARG A 122 2.76 -11.39 -5.66
C ARG A 122 2.05 -10.03 -5.74
N VAL A 123 1.56 -9.66 -6.92
CA VAL A 123 0.85 -8.41 -7.16
C VAL A 123 -0.53 -8.71 -7.75
N ILE A 124 -1.57 -8.13 -7.18
CA ILE A 124 -2.96 -8.21 -7.63
C ILE A 124 -3.38 -6.80 -8.08
N PRO A 125 -3.55 -6.56 -9.39
CA PRO A 125 -4.01 -5.27 -9.87
C PRO A 125 -5.49 -5.07 -9.56
N VAL A 126 -5.88 -3.86 -9.24
CA VAL A 126 -7.27 -3.44 -9.07
C VAL A 126 -7.53 -2.11 -9.78
N GLU A 127 -8.78 -1.91 -10.21
CA GLU A 127 -9.20 -0.71 -10.92
C GLU A 127 -10.50 -0.16 -10.32
N ALA A 128 -10.72 1.15 -10.47
CA ALA A 128 -11.96 1.78 -10.07
C ALA A 128 -13.10 1.44 -11.05
N ALA A 129 -14.32 1.31 -10.52
CA ALA A 129 -15.55 1.11 -11.29
C ALA A 129 -15.94 2.33 -12.14
#